data_AF-A0A938EGC2-F1
#
_entry.id   AF-A0A938EGC2-F1
#
_cell.length_a   1.000
_cell.length_b   1.000
_cell.length_c   1.000
_cell.angle_alpha   90.00
_cell.angle_beta   90.00
_cell.angle_gamma   90.00
#
_symmetry.space_group_name_H-M   'P 1'
#
loop_
_entity.id
_entity.type
_entity.pdbx_description
1 polymer ?
#
loop_
_entity_poly.entity_id
_entity_poly.type
_entity_poly.pdbx_seq_one_letter_code
_entity_poly.pdbx_strand_id
1 'polypeptide(L)'
;MTGEAETGDRSRHWPAIEAGHGQPIEHWLDRVRGVESGRYVDQMALLQEGHGFSRAHANAVVQYARGSTSARCFADLDGYLAGRDAATQDTVRRILAVVTAAYPQLELVIAWNQPMLKDATGYVFGVSALKGHILVAPFDPAALAALRPRLEGDGYVVNKKTVRVPLDWAVDEALLVDLVGAALGDLAHPLPRGQ
;
A
#
# COMPACT_ATOMS: atom_id res chain seq x y z
N MET A 1 -26.98 -1.82 7.65
CA MET A 1 -25.97 -2.29 8.62
C MET A 1 -24.63 -2.23 7.92
N THR A 2 -23.91 -1.12 8.02
CA THR A 2 -22.67 -0.85 7.26
C THR A 2 -21.58 -0.48 8.26
N GLY A 3 -20.82 -1.50 8.68
CA GLY A 3 -19.66 -1.39 9.56
C GLY A 3 -18.36 -1.01 8.82
N GLU A 4 -18.44 -0.30 7.71
CA GLU A 4 -17.28 0.00 6.85
C GLU A 4 -16.50 1.26 7.27
N ALA A 5 -17.07 2.12 8.13
CA ALA A 5 -16.39 3.33 8.60
C ALA A 5 -15.58 3.13 9.90
N GLU A 6 -15.82 2.07 10.67
CA GLU A 6 -15.31 1.94 12.04
C GLU A 6 -13.83 1.51 12.11
N THR A 7 -13.30 0.84 11.09
CA THR A 7 -11.93 0.32 11.13
C THR A 7 -10.86 1.40 10.96
N GLY A 8 -11.19 2.47 10.22
CA GLY A 8 -10.28 3.57 9.93
C GLY A 8 -10.42 4.79 10.83
N ASP A 9 -11.52 4.93 11.57
CA ASP A 9 -11.74 6.09 12.45
C ASP A 9 -10.72 6.11 13.60
N ARG A 10 -9.97 7.21 13.73
CA ARG A 10 -9.01 7.38 14.82
C ARG A 10 -9.69 7.54 16.18
N SER A 11 -10.95 8.00 16.19
CA SER A 11 -11.73 8.19 17.41
C SER A 11 -11.98 6.90 18.18
N ARG A 12 -11.90 5.75 17.51
CA ARG A 12 -12.03 4.41 18.13
C ARG A 12 -11.02 4.18 19.26
N HIS A 13 -9.89 4.90 19.25
CA HIS A 13 -8.87 4.78 20.29
C HIS A 13 -9.21 5.57 21.56
N TRP A 14 -10.19 6.47 21.53
CA TRP A 14 -10.44 7.41 22.63
C TRP A 14 -10.79 6.71 23.93
N PRO A 15 -11.69 5.71 23.97
CA PRO A 15 -12.00 5.01 25.23
C PRO A 15 -10.77 4.38 25.87
N ALA A 16 -9.88 3.78 25.08
CA ALA A 16 -8.66 3.16 25.58
C ALA A 16 -7.62 4.19 26.04
N ILE A 17 -7.53 5.33 25.34
CA ILE A 17 -6.63 6.43 25.70
C ILE A 17 -7.09 7.10 27.01
N GLU A 18 -8.38 7.40 27.12
CA GLU A 18 -8.95 8.04 28.31
C GLU A 18 -8.82 7.12 29.53
N ALA A 19 -9.09 5.82 29.37
CA ALA A 19 -8.90 4.83 30.42
C ALA A 19 -7.42 4.67 30.83
N GLY A 20 -6.49 4.71 29.87
CA GLY A 20 -5.06 4.50 30.12
C GLY A 20 -4.31 5.73 30.63
N HIS A 21 -4.75 6.93 30.26
CA HIS A 21 -4.03 8.18 30.54
C HIS A 21 -4.82 9.17 31.43
N GLY A 22 -6.07 8.86 31.78
CA GLY A 22 -6.81 9.52 32.86
C GLY A 22 -7.30 10.95 32.58
N GLN A 23 -7.27 11.39 31.32
CA GLN A 23 -7.78 12.68 30.88
C GLN A 23 -8.65 12.49 29.63
N PRO A 24 -9.68 13.33 29.42
CA PRO A 24 -10.54 13.28 28.23
C PRO A 24 -9.73 13.54 26.96
N ILE A 25 -10.19 13.03 25.82
CA ILE A 25 -9.46 13.18 24.57
C ILE A 25 -9.22 14.65 24.16
N GLU A 26 -10.17 15.55 24.45
CA GLU A 26 -10.05 16.98 24.19
C GLU A 26 -8.80 17.58 24.85
N HIS A 27 -8.48 17.15 26.07
CA HIS A 27 -7.27 17.56 26.77
C HIS A 27 -6.02 17.22 25.95
N TRP A 28 -5.92 15.99 25.45
CA TRP A 28 -4.77 15.53 24.67
C TRP A 28 -4.69 16.22 23.30
N LEU A 29 -5.82 16.45 22.64
CA LEU A 29 -5.88 17.18 21.39
C LEU A 29 -5.37 18.61 21.55
N ASP A 30 -5.77 19.30 22.62
CA ASP A 30 -5.34 20.67 22.90
C ASP A 30 -3.85 20.73 23.26
N ARG A 31 -3.35 19.76 24.03
CA ARG A 31 -1.91 19.63 24.34
C ARG A 31 -1.07 19.47 23.07
N VAL A 32 -1.51 18.65 22.12
CA VAL A 32 -0.82 18.45 20.83
C VAL A 32 -0.89 19.70 19.95
N ARG A 33 -2.04 20.39 19.92
CA ARG A 33 -2.21 21.65 19.17
C ARG A 33 -1.35 22.78 19.75
N GLY A 34 -1.11 22.76 21.06
CA GLY A 34 -0.29 23.73 21.77
C GLY A 34 1.22 23.53 21.65
N VAL A 35 1.71 22.50 20.93
CA VAL A 35 3.15 22.33 20.70
C VAL A 35 3.67 23.44 19.78
N GLU A 36 4.51 24.32 20.31
CA GLU A 36 5.00 25.52 19.61
C GLU A 36 5.64 25.23 18.25
N SER A 37 6.39 24.14 18.13
CA SER A 37 7.07 23.80 16.89
C SER A 37 6.10 23.34 15.78
N GLY A 38 4.89 22.89 16.14
CA GLY A 38 3.92 22.26 15.24
C GLY A 38 4.41 21.00 14.52
N ARG A 39 5.65 20.54 14.81
CA ARG A 39 6.26 19.40 14.12
C ARG A 39 5.66 18.11 14.62
N TYR A 40 5.35 17.22 13.68
CA TYR A 40 4.83 15.90 13.99
C TYR A 40 5.72 15.12 14.97
N VAL A 41 7.05 15.21 14.82
CA VAL A 41 7.99 14.52 15.70
C VAL A 41 7.87 15.00 17.15
N ASP A 42 7.76 16.32 17.36
CA ASP A 42 7.66 16.89 18.71
C ASP A 42 6.29 16.60 19.34
N GLN A 43 5.22 16.62 18.53
CA GLN A 43 3.88 16.19 18.93
C GLN A 43 3.85 14.71 19.36
N MET A 44 4.56 13.85 18.63
CA MET A 44 4.70 12.42 18.97
C MET A 44 5.57 12.19 20.20
N ALA A 45 6.64 12.97 20.38
CA ALA A 45 7.52 12.89 21.54
C ALA A 45 6.79 13.33 22.82
N LEU A 46 6.01 14.42 22.76
CA LEU A 46 5.17 14.88 23.88
C LEU A 46 4.31 13.76 24.45
N LEU A 47 3.62 13.00 23.58
CA LEU A 47 2.72 11.94 24.02
C LEU A 47 3.46 10.68 24.47
N GLN A 48 4.47 10.22 23.71
CA GLN A 48 5.18 8.98 24.02
C GLN A 48 6.11 9.14 25.23
N GLU A 49 7.01 10.14 25.19
CA GLU A 49 8.04 10.34 26.21
C GLU A 49 7.49 11.12 27.40
N GLY A 50 6.64 12.11 27.15
CA GLY A 50 6.06 12.94 28.22
C GLY A 50 4.89 12.29 28.97
N HIS A 51 4.15 11.40 28.32
CA HIS A 51 2.87 10.88 28.83
C HIS A 51 2.68 9.36 28.66
N GLY A 52 3.69 8.64 28.18
CA GLY A 52 3.69 7.18 28.13
C GLY A 52 2.75 6.58 27.09
N PHE A 53 2.30 7.34 26.08
CA PHE A 53 1.43 6.82 25.03
C PHE A 53 2.13 5.75 24.22
N SER A 54 1.38 4.72 23.80
CA SER A 54 1.84 3.84 22.73
C SER A 54 1.97 4.64 21.43
N ARG A 55 2.87 4.21 20.54
CA ARG A 55 3.05 4.87 19.22
C ARG A 55 1.74 4.96 18.44
N ALA A 56 0.88 3.95 18.53
CA ALA A 56 -0.41 3.91 17.84
C ALA A 56 -1.40 4.95 18.41
N HIS A 57 -1.53 5.01 19.74
CA HIS A 57 -2.39 6.00 20.40
C HIS A 57 -1.89 7.42 20.16
N ALA A 58 -0.58 7.64 20.28
CA ALA A 58 0.02 8.94 19.99
C ALA A 58 -0.24 9.38 18.55
N ASN A 59 -0.03 8.49 17.56
CA ASN A 59 -0.31 8.81 16.17
C ASN A 59 -1.79 9.13 15.93
N ALA A 60 -2.71 8.40 16.57
CA ALA A 60 -4.15 8.65 16.44
C ALA A 60 -4.51 10.07 16.91
N VAL A 61 -4.08 10.47 18.12
CA VAL A 61 -4.32 11.82 18.66
C VAL A 61 -3.70 12.89 17.78
N VAL A 62 -2.43 12.71 17.39
CA VAL A 62 -1.70 13.71 16.60
C VAL A 62 -2.34 13.92 15.24
N GLN A 63 -2.69 12.86 14.53
CA GLN A 63 -3.33 12.96 13.22
C GLN A 63 -4.74 13.57 13.32
N TYR A 64 -5.51 13.22 14.36
CA TYR A 64 -6.83 13.81 14.58
C TYR A 64 -6.73 15.32 14.89
N ALA A 65 -5.79 15.72 15.75
CA ALA A 65 -5.50 17.12 16.06
C ALA A 65 -5.11 17.94 14.81
N ARG A 66 -4.47 17.28 13.83
CA ARG A 66 -4.07 17.85 12.53
C ARG A 66 -5.17 17.78 11.46
N GLY A 67 -6.40 17.40 11.83
CA GLY A 67 -7.56 17.35 10.93
C GLY A 67 -7.71 16.04 10.14
N SER A 68 -6.86 15.04 10.38
CA SER A 68 -7.02 13.71 9.78
C SER A 68 -7.80 12.81 10.74
N THR A 69 -9.12 12.73 10.57
CA THR A 69 -9.99 11.95 11.46
C THR A 69 -9.96 10.45 11.17
N SER A 70 -9.72 10.02 9.93
CA SER A 70 -9.62 8.60 9.55
C SER A 70 -8.30 8.22 8.89
N ALA A 71 -7.76 7.06 9.25
CA ALA A 71 -6.72 6.41 8.47
C ALA A 71 -7.37 5.85 7.21
N ARG A 72 -6.82 6.20 6.03
CA ARG A 72 -7.27 5.58 4.79
C ARG A 72 -6.76 4.14 4.81
N CYS A 73 -7.67 3.22 5.12
CA CYS A 73 -7.48 1.78 5.04
C CYS A 73 -8.58 1.24 4.14
N PHE A 74 -8.20 0.52 3.08
CA PHE A 74 -9.15 -0.16 2.23
C PHE A 74 -9.38 -1.57 2.76
N ALA A 75 -10.65 -1.97 2.83
CA ALA A 75 -11.03 -3.32 3.27
C ALA A 75 -10.68 -4.37 2.21
N ASP A 76 -10.85 -4.00 0.94
CA ASP A 76 -10.68 -4.88 -0.22
C ASP A 76 -10.26 -4.07 -1.46
N LEU A 77 -10.20 -4.76 -2.60
CA LEU A 77 -9.83 -4.17 -3.89
C LEU A 77 -10.85 -3.12 -4.35
N ASP A 78 -12.14 -3.34 -4.11
CA ASP A 78 -13.21 -2.43 -4.55
C ASP A 78 -13.12 -1.12 -3.77
N GLY A 79 -12.92 -1.19 -2.45
CA GLY A 79 -12.62 -0.04 -1.61
C GLY A 79 -11.37 0.70 -2.08
N TYR A 80 -10.30 -0.03 -2.44
CA TYR A 80 -9.07 0.58 -2.97
C TYR A 80 -9.28 1.32 -4.30
N LEU A 81 -10.10 0.76 -5.18
CA LEU A 81 -10.41 1.31 -6.50
C LEU A 81 -11.46 2.42 -6.46
N ALA A 82 -12.25 2.51 -5.39
CA ALA A 82 -13.26 3.54 -5.22
C ALA A 82 -12.66 4.96 -5.39
N GLY A 83 -13.28 5.75 -6.28
CA GLY A 83 -12.86 7.11 -6.58
C GLY A 83 -11.77 7.25 -7.64
N ARG A 84 -11.34 6.16 -8.30
CA ARG A 84 -10.50 6.20 -9.51
C ARG A 84 -11.36 6.19 -10.77
N ASP A 85 -10.82 6.67 -11.89
CA ASP A 85 -11.49 6.60 -13.19
C ASP A 85 -11.61 5.14 -13.68
N ALA A 86 -12.55 4.89 -14.59
CA ALA A 86 -12.86 3.54 -15.07
C ALA A 86 -11.65 2.84 -15.70
N ALA A 87 -10.83 3.55 -16.48
CA ALA A 87 -9.65 2.97 -17.12
C ALA A 87 -8.65 2.46 -16.07
N THR A 88 -8.35 3.27 -15.06
CA THR A 88 -7.49 2.85 -13.94
C THR A 88 -8.07 1.62 -13.20
N GLN A 89 -9.38 1.60 -12.97
CA GLN A 89 -10.03 0.46 -12.30
C GLN A 89 -9.89 -0.82 -13.13
N ASP A 90 -10.19 -0.74 -14.43
CA ASP A 90 -10.13 -1.87 -15.36
C ASP A 90 -8.70 -2.39 -15.52
N THR A 91 -7.71 -1.50 -15.68
CA THR A 91 -6.31 -1.88 -15.79
C THR A 91 -5.81 -2.58 -14.52
N VAL A 92 -6.10 -2.06 -13.32
CA VAL A 92 -5.70 -2.72 -12.06
C VAL A 92 -6.36 -4.10 -11.92
N ARG A 93 -7.66 -4.22 -12.21
CA ARG A 93 -8.35 -5.51 -12.17
C ARG A 93 -7.76 -6.49 -13.17
N ARG A 94 -7.43 -6.04 -14.39
CA ARG A 94 -6.83 -6.88 -15.42
C ARG A 94 -5.45 -7.38 -15.00
N ILE A 95 -4.59 -6.51 -14.46
CA ILE A 95 -3.27 -6.90 -13.94
C ILE A 95 -3.41 -8.02 -12.91
N LEU A 96 -4.25 -7.82 -11.89
CA LEU A 96 -4.42 -8.81 -10.83
C LEU A 96 -5.02 -10.12 -11.37
N ALA A 97 -6.03 -10.03 -12.24
CA ALA A 97 -6.68 -11.19 -12.84
C ALA A 97 -5.72 -12.06 -13.66
N VAL A 98 -4.86 -11.44 -14.47
CA VAL A 98 -3.83 -12.15 -15.27
C VAL A 98 -2.89 -12.93 -14.36
N VAL A 99 -2.37 -12.28 -13.31
CA VAL A 99 -1.42 -12.92 -12.40
C VAL A 99 -2.10 -14.05 -11.61
N THR A 100 -3.31 -13.84 -11.08
CA THR A 100 -4.02 -14.89 -10.33
C THR A 100 -4.49 -16.05 -11.21
N ALA A 101 -4.73 -15.81 -12.51
CA ALA A 101 -5.07 -16.87 -13.45
C ALA A 101 -3.85 -17.77 -13.76
N ALA A 102 -2.66 -17.17 -13.88
CA ALA A 102 -1.42 -17.92 -14.11
C ALA A 102 -0.89 -18.60 -12.84
N TYR A 103 -1.07 -17.96 -11.68
CA TYR A 103 -0.56 -18.42 -10.39
C TYR A 103 -1.69 -18.49 -9.35
N PRO A 104 -2.58 -19.50 -9.43
CA PRO A 104 -3.78 -19.61 -8.59
C PRO A 104 -3.48 -19.84 -7.10
N GLN A 105 -2.23 -20.18 -6.74
CA GLN A 105 -1.78 -20.25 -5.36
C GLN A 105 -1.59 -18.88 -4.70
N LEU A 106 -1.55 -17.79 -5.48
CA LEU A 106 -1.40 -16.44 -4.95
C LEU A 106 -2.74 -15.89 -4.45
N GLU A 107 -2.72 -15.39 -3.22
CA GLU A 107 -3.86 -14.78 -2.57
C GLU A 107 -3.80 -13.25 -2.70
N LEU A 108 -4.89 -12.64 -3.17
CA LEU A 108 -5.07 -11.20 -3.18
C LEU A 108 -5.43 -10.68 -1.78
N VAL A 109 -4.60 -9.77 -1.28
CA VAL A 109 -4.80 -9.06 0.00
C VAL A 109 -4.61 -7.56 -0.16
N ILE A 110 -5.18 -6.77 0.75
CA ILE A 110 -4.80 -5.38 0.95
C ILE A 110 -3.72 -5.30 2.03
N ALA A 111 -2.49 -5.00 1.62
CA ALA A 111 -1.35 -4.80 2.51
C ALA A 111 -0.71 -3.43 2.25
N TRP A 112 -0.32 -2.73 3.32
CA TRP A 112 0.14 -1.33 3.26
C TRP A 112 -0.82 -0.41 2.48
N ASN A 113 -2.12 -0.70 2.56
CA ASN A 113 -3.18 0.00 1.84
C ASN A 113 -3.08 -0.07 0.31
N GLN A 114 -2.47 -1.15 -0.22
CA GLN A 114 -2.31 -1.44 -1.64
C GLN A 114 -2.73 -2.90 -1.94
N PRO A 115 -3.23 -3.21 -3.15
CA PRO A 115 -3.45 -4.57 -3.61
C PRO A 115 -2.12 -5.34 -3.76
N MET A 116 -2.03 -6.50 -3.12
CA MET A 116 -0.87 -7.37 -3.14
C MET A 116 -1.25 -8.82 -3.30
N LEU A 117 -0.37 -9.58 -3.92
CA LEU A 117 -0.44 -11.02 -4.09
C LEU A 117 0.65 -11.66 -3.23
N LYS A 118 0.26 -12.60 -2.37
CA LYS A 118 1.17 -13.36 -1.50
C LYS A 118 0.89 -14.85 -1.59
N ASP A 119 1.88 -15.66 -1.23
CA ASP A 119 1.71 -17.09 -0.98
C ASP A 119 1.98 -17.42 0.49
N ALA A 120 2.24 -18.69 0.80
CA ALA A 120 2.58 -19.15 2.15
C ALA A 120 3.95 -18.63 2.65
N THR A 121 4.83 -18.19 1.76
CA THR A 121 6.20 -17.76 2.06
C THR A 121 6.33 -16.25 2.20
N GLY A 122 5.52 -15.48 1.48
CA GLY A 122 5.53 -14.03 1.57
C GLY A 122 4.85 -13.32 0.40
N TYR A 123 5.14 -12.02 0.27
CA TYR A 123 4.62 -11.19 -0.80
C TYR A 123 5.39 -11.41 -2.11
N VAL A 124 4.66 -11.62 -3.19
CA VAL A 124 5.22 -11.96 -4.51
C VAL A 124 4.97 -10.84 -5.50
N PHE A 125 3.81 -10.18 -5.46
CA PHE A 125 3.51 -9.12 -6.42
C PHE A 125 2.63 -8.03 -5.81
N GLY A 126 2.76 -6.78 -6.27
CA GLY A 126 1.94 -5.68 -5.78
C GLY A 126 1.65 -4.65 -6.86
N VAL A 127 0.50 -3.98 -6.72
CA VAL A 127 0.05 -2.93 -7.63
C VAL A 127 -0.20 -1.65 -6.83
N SER A 128 0.24 -0.50 -7.35
CA SER A 128 -0.04 0.81 -6.75
C SER A 128 -0.39 1.85 -7.80
N ALA A 129 -1.60 2.39 -7.72
CA ALA A 129 -2.13 3.39 -8.64
C ALA A 129 -1.89 4.78 -8.04
N LEU A 130 -0.99 5.53 -8.67
CA LEU A 130 -0.56 6.86 -8.31
C LEU A 130 -1.11 7.88 -9.30
N LYS A 131 -0.84 9.18 -9.07
CA LYS A 131 -1.21 10.23 -10.02
C LYS A 131 -0.48 9.98 -11.36
N GLY A 132 -1.23 9.67 -12.40
CA GLY A 132 -0.78 9.54 -13.79
C GLY A 132 -0.11 8.22 -14.17
N HIS A 133 0.04 7.26 -13.27
CA HIS A 133 0.64 5.95 -13.59
C HIS A 133 0.32 4.89 -12.52
N ILE A 134 0.45 3.63 -12.90
CA ILE A 134 0.42 2.46 -12.03
C ILE A 134 1.86 1.95 -11.85
N LEU A 135 2.18 1.50 -10.64
CA LEU A 135 3.39 0.76 -10.33
C LEU A 135 3.04 -0.72 -10.19
N VAL A 136 3.82 -1.58 -10.85
CA VAL A 136 3.82 -3.02 -10.62
C VAL A 136 5.14 -3.44 -9.96
N ALA A 137 5.08 -4.33 -8.99
CA ALA A 137 6.22 -4.67 -8.12
C ALA A 137 6.32 -6.19 -7.90
N PRO A 138 7.34 -6.90 -8.43
CA PRO A 138 7.53 -8.34 -8.21
C PRO A 138 8.14 -8.72 -6.85
N PHE A 139 8.41 -7.73 -5.98
CA PHE A 139 9.06 -7.84 -4.65
C PHE A 139 10.40 -8.59 -4.53
N ASP A 140 10.79 -9.38 -5.52
CA ASP A 140 12.11 -9.93 -5.71
C ASP A 140 12.95 -9.00 -6.60
N PRO A 141 14.03 -8.40 -6.06
CA PRO A 141 14.94 -7.58 -6.87
C PRO A 141 15.68 -8.39 -7.94
N ALA A 142 15.89 -9.69 -7.77
CA ALA A 142 16.56 -10.53 -8.76
C ALA A 142 15.67 -10.73 -10.00
N ALA A 143 14.39 -11.05 -9.79
CA ALA A 143 13.38 -11.10 -10.86
C ALA A 143 13.34 -9.81 -11.71
N LEU A 144 13.27 -8.65 -11.04
CA LEU A 144 13.25 -7.36 -11.75
C LEU A 144 14.56 -7.09 -12.49
N ALA A 145 15.71 -7.44 -11.91
CA ALA A 145 17.01 -7.28 -12.56
C ALA A 145 17.16 -8.17 -13.81
N ALA A 146 16.67 -9.41 -13.74
CA ALA A 146 16.71 -10.37 -14.82
C ALA A 146 15.86 -9.91 -16.03
N LEU A 147 14.69 -9.32 -15.77
CA LEU A 147 13.78 -8.83 -16.82
C LEU A 147 14.03 -7.38 -17.24
N ARG A 148 14.92 -6.64 -16.56
CA ARG A 148 15.21 -5.24 -16.87
C ARG A 148 15.57 -4.99 -18.33
N PRO A 149 16.46 -5.78 -18.98
CA PRO A 149 16.81 -5.52 -20.38
C PRO A 149 15.62 -5.60 -21.34
N ARG A 150 14.71 -6.55 -21.11
CA ARG A 150 13.46 -6.68 -21.87
C ARG A 150 12.53 -5.49 -21.61
N LEU A 151 12.29 -5.19 -20.33
CA LEU A 151 11.43 -4.07 -19.93
C LEU A 151 11.89 -2.73 -20.50
N GLU A 152 13.19 -2.43 -20.41
CA GLU A 152 13.75 -1.19 -20.95
C GLU A 152 13.76 -1.21 -22.50
N GLY A 153 14.01 -2.36 -23.12
CA GLY A 153 13.90 -2.55 -24.57
C GLY A 153 12.48 -2.32 -25.12
N ASP A 154 11.46 -2.69 -24.34
CA ASP A 154 10.04 -2.47 -24.64
C ASP A 154 9.56 -1.06 -24.26
N GLY A 155 10.47 -0.20 -23.75
CA GLY A 155 10.20 1.20 -23.45
C GLY A 155 9.60 1.48 -22.07
N TYR A 156 9.56 0.49 -21.17
CA TYR A 156 9.07 0.69 -19.81
C TYR A 156 10.05 1.48 -18.93
N VAL A 157 9.50 2.27 -18.02
CA VAL A 157 10.30 2.93 -16.97
C VAL A 157 10.48 1.98 -15.80
N VAL A 158 11.70 1.49 -15.62
CA VAL A 158 12.04 0.52 -14.57
C VAL A 158 12.79 1.18 -13.41
N ASN A 159 12.11 1.35 -12.27
CA ASN A 159 12.71 1.83 -11.03
C ASN A 159 13.52 0.72 -10.34
N LYS A 160 14.06 1.01 -9.15
CA LYS A 160 14.81 0.03 -8.35
C LYS A 160 14.00 -1.21 -7.95
N LYS A 161 12.69 -1.05 -7.72
CA LYS A 161 11.81 -2.11 -7.20
C LYS A 161 10.47 -2.26 -7.94
N THR A 162 10.22 -1.39 -8.92
CA THR A 162 8.91 -1.28 -9.58
C THR A 162 9.06 -0.94 -11.04
N VAL A 163 8.06 -1.29 -11.83
CA VAL A 163 7.90 -0.85 -13.21
C VAL A 163 6.72 0.12 -13.27
N ARG A 164 6.87 1.23 -14.00
CA ARG A 164 5.77 2.19 -14.21
C ARG A 164 5.03 1.83 -15.49
N VAL A 165 3.71 1.77 -15.41
CA VAL A 165 2.81 1.57 -16.56
C VAL A 165 1.74 2.68 -16.59
N PRO A 166 1.19 3.04 -17.76
CA PRO A 166 0.09 4.00 -17.87
C PRO A 166 -1.14 3.60 -17.06
N LEU A 167 -2.03 4.56 -16.78
CA LEU A 167 -3.29 4.29 -16.07
C LEU A 167 -4.25 3.43 -16.90
N ASP A 168 -4.19 3.58 -18.23
CA ASP A 168 -4.96 2.90 -19.26
C ASP A 168 -4.11 1.84 -19.99
N TRP A 169 -3.11 1.29 -19.30
CA TRP A 169 -2.16 0.36 -19.91
C TRP A 169 -2.87 -0.84 -20.55
N ALA A 170 -2.61 -1.04 -21.85
CA ALA A 170 -2.91 -2.28 -22.54
C ALA A 170 -2.02 -3.38 -21.94
N VAL A 171 -2.58 -4.10 -20.97
CA VAL A 171 -1.85 -5.05 -20.12
C VAL A 171 -1.12 -6.08 -20.97
N ASP A 172 0.21 -6.10 -20.87
CA ASP A 172 1.04 -7.15 -21.44
C ASP A 172 1.01 -8.36 -20.50
N GLU A 173 0.19 -9.34 -20.86
CA GLU A 173 -0.05 -10.52 -20.03
C GLU A 173 1.19 -11.39 -19.92
N ALA A 174 1.93 -11.57 -21.02
CA ALA A 174 3.13 -12.39 -21.04
C ALA A 174 4.21 -11.77 -20.13
N LEU A 175 4.37 -10.45 -20.17
CA LEU A 175 5.28 -9.75 -19.29
C LEU A 175 4.91 -9.92 -17.82
N LEU A 176 3.63 -9.83 -17.45
CA LEU A 176 3.19 -10.02 -16.06
C LEU A 176 3.45 -11.44 -15.57
N VAL A 177 3.15 -12.44 -16.41
CA VAL A 177 3.43 -13.85 -16.10
C VAL A 177 4.92 -14.05 -15.89
N ASP A 178 5.77 -13.57 -16.79
CA ASP A 178 7.22 -13.73 -16.65
C ASP A 178 7.79 -12.98 -15.45
N LEU A 179 7.24 -11.80 -15.14
CA LEU A 179 7.68 -10.97 -14.01
C LEU A 179 7.42 -11.66 -12.67
N VAL A 180 6.25 -12.30 -12.53
CA VAL A 180 5.88 -13.06 -11.33
C VAL A 180 6.57 -14.42 -11.32
N GLY A 181 6.66 -15.09 -12.47
CA GLY A 181 7.39 -16.33 -12.65
C GLY A 181 8.84 -16.22 -12.25
N ALA A 182 9.53 -15.15 -12.66
CA ALA A 182 10.89 -14.87 -12.23
C ALA A 182 11.02 -14.76 -10.69
N ALA A 183 10.05 -14.13 -10.01
CA ALA A 183 10.05 -14.01 -8.55
C ALA A 183 9.76 -15.34 -7.83
N LEU A 184 9.03 -16.25 -8.50
CA LEU A 184 8.72 -17.59 -7.99
C LEU A 184 9.73 -18.66 -8.42
N GLY A 185 10.70 -18.32 -9.28
CA GLY A 185 11.60 -19.29 -9.90
C GLY A 185 10.97 -20.15 -11.01
N ASP A 186 9.82 -19.71 -11.55
CA ASP A 186 8.98 -20.38 -12.55
C ASP A 186 8.80 -19.49 -13.80
N LEU A 187 9.92 -19.14 -14.45
CA LEU A 187 9.93 -18.24 -15.61
C LEU A 187 9.37 -18.96 -16.85
N ALA A 188 8.20 -18.54 -17.32
CA ALA A 188 7.51 -19.17 -18.45
C ALA A 188 8.19 -18.92 -19.80
N HIS A 189 8.68 -17.70 -20.05
CA HIS A 189 9.42 -17.36 -21.26
C HIS A 189 10.89 -17.04 -20.91
N PRO A 190 11.85 -17.85 -21.37
CA PRO A 190 13.25 -17.62 -21.07
C PRO A 190 13.72 -16.28 -21.66
N LEU A 191 14.54 -15.58 -20.88
CA LEU A 191 15.17 -14.34 -21.33
C LEU A 191 15.93 -14.56 -22.65
N PRO A 192 15.96 -13.57 -23.57
CA PRO A 192 16.77 -13.68 -24.76
C PRO A 192 18.21 -14.00 -24.34
N ARG A 193 18.75 -15.12 -24.84
CA ARG A 193 20.16 -15.45 -24.63
C ARG A 193 20.95 -14.34 -25.30
N GLY A 194 21.73 -13.59 -24.52
CA GLY A 194 22.62 -12.57 -25.06
C GLY A 194 23.48 -13.16 -26.18
N GLN A 195 23.51 -12.47 -27.32
CA GLN A 195 24.59 -12.62 -28.29
C GLN A 195 25.86 -11.98 -27.74
#